data_AF-A0AAU1K2X6-F1
#
_entry.id   AF-A0AAU1K2X6-F1
#
_cell.length_a   1.000
_cell.length_b   1.000
_cell.length_c   1.000
_cell.angle_alpha   90.00
_cell.angle_beta   90.00
_cell.angle_gamma   90.00
#
_symmetry.space_group_name_H-M   'P 1'
#
loop_
_entity.id
_entity.type
_entity.pdbx_description
1 polymer ?
#
loop_
_entity_poly.entity_id
_entity_poly.type
_entity_poly.pdbx_seq_one_letter_code
_entity_poly.pdbx_strand_id
1 'polypeptide(L)'
;MMLLYAVAATDSADETVDTPLQAHRSRGLTVFVEPRTQPPERSMHELLGFGRALHQLWSYFPVLPMRFGTVVSDSDELDQLVAERESEWTDRIAAVTGCSECIVHLPLPERVPERVKDEQTGSDYLRRRAKELKQHDAEAAELRALLAPYTSEITKLTAIRPQEARLSVLLPDEHVEAARAAIRDWGESRPGVTVTGPWPPFSFCQEESP
;
A
#
# COMPACT_ATOMS: atom_id res chain seq x y z
N MET A 1 -15.19 -21.83 -3.71
CA MET A 1 -14.10 -20.93 -3.28
C MET A 1 -14.64 -19.53 -3.09
N MET A 2 -13.87 -18.74 -2.36
CA MET A 2 -14.24 -17.40 -1.96
C MET A 2 -13.04 -16.49 -2.21
N LEU A 3 -13.28 -15.37 -2.90
CA LEU A 3 -12.29 -14.30 -3.06
C LEU A 3 -12.38 -13.38 -1.84
N LEU A 4 -11.25 -13.20 -1.14
CA LEU A 4 -11.17 -12.36 0.04
C LEU A 4 -10.88 -10.91 -0.37
N TYR A 5 -11.66 -9.97 0.16
CA TYR A 5 -11.52 -8.54 -0.11
C TYR A 5 -10.85 -7.80 1.03
N ALA A 6 -11.36 -7.99 2.25
CA ALA A 6 -10.90 -7.25 3.41
C ALA A 6 -11.23 -7.99 4.72
N VAL A 7 -10.52 -7.64 5.78
CA VAL A 7 -10.80 -8.07 7.16
C VAL A 7 -11.11 -6.84 8.02
N ALA A 8 -12.10 -6.91 8.88
CA ALA A 8 -12.46 -5.87 9.84
C ALA A 8 -12.71 -6.48 11.23
N ALA A 9 -12.70 -5.65 12.27
CA ALA A 9 -13.17 -6.07 13.58
C ALA A 9 -14.70 -6.26 13.56
N THR A 10 -15.20 -7.34 14.17
CA THR A 10 -16.64 -7.69 14.10
C THR A 10 -17.54 -6.65 14.74
N ASP A 11 -17.08 -5.97 15.78
CA ASP A 11 -17.80 -4.90 16.47
C ASP A 11 -17.98 -3.63 15.61
N SER A 12 -17.07 -3.43 14.66
CA SER A 12 -17.03 -2.28 13.75
C SER A 12 -17.73 -2.56 12.42
N ALA A 13 -17.83 -3.84 12.04
CA ALA A 13 -18.42 -4.28 10.79
C ALA A 13 -19.98 -4.29 10.86
N ASP A 14 -20.59 -3.24 10.32
CA ASP A 14 -22.03 -3.11 10.17
C ASP A 14 -22.55 -3.98 9.00
N GLU A 15 -23.59 -4.78 9.25
CA GLU A 15 -24.25 -5.63 8.24
C GLU A 15 -25.07 -4.81 7.23
N THR A 16 -25.32 -3.54 7.53
CA THR A 16 -26.11 -2.64 6.67
C THR A 16 -25.30 -1.98 5.55
N VAL A 17 -24.00 -2.29 5.44
CA VAL A 17 -23.19 -1.78 4.33
C VAL A 17 -23.73 -2.32 3.02
N ASP A 18 -24.08 -1.41 2.12
CA ASP A 18 -24.58 -1.71 0.78
C ASP A 18 -23.46 -2.23 -0.13
N THR A 19 -23.01 -3.46 0.14
CA THR A 19 -21.94 -4.14 -0.60
C THR A 19 -22.42 -5.49 -1.13
N PRO A 20 -22.02 -5.91 -2.33
CA PRO A 20 -22.32 -7.25 -2.84
C PRO A 20 -21.53 -8.36 -2.12
N LEU A 21 -20.64 -7.99 -1.19
CA LEU A 21 -19.78 -8.92 -0.47
C LEU A 21 -20.51 -9.59 0.70
N GLN A 22 -20.20 -10.86 0.92
CA GLN A 22 -20.66 -11.60 2.09
C GLN A 22 -19.73 -11.38 3.27
N ALA A 23 -20.30 -11.14 4.44
CA ALA A 23 -19.56 -11.03 5.69
C ALA A 23 -19.46 -12.40 6.37
N HIS A 24 -18.26 -12.97 6.46
CA HIS A 24 -17.98 -14.20 7.21
C HIS A 24 -17.39 -13.83 8.57
N ARG A 25 -18.11 -14.12 9.65
CA ARG A 25 -17.69 -13.79 11.02
C ARG A 25 -17.04 -14.98 11.70
N SER A 26 -15.84 -14.77 12.23
CA SER A 26 -15.10 -15.79 12.95
C SER A 26 -14.15 -15.14 13.94
N ARG A 27 -14.17 -15.59 15.19
CA ARG A 27 -13.25 -15.15 16.26
C ARG A 27 -13.09 -13.63 16.44
N GLY A 28 -14.21 -12.90 16.40
CA GLY A 28 -14.19 -11.43 16.57
C GLY A 28 -13.69 -10.64 15.36
N LEU A 29 -13.40 -11.33 14.25
CA LEU A 29 -13.07 -10.75 12.95
C LEU A 29 -14.20 -11.02 11.95
N THR A 30 -14.41 -10.06 11.06
CA THR A 30 -15.30 -10.18 9.90
C THR A 30 -14.46 -10.15 8.64
N VAL A 31 -14.50 -11.22 7.85
CA VAL A 31 -13.86 -11.30 6.55
C VAL A 31 -14.91 -11.07 5.47
N PHE A 32 -14.70 -10.06 4.63
CA PHE A 32 -15.55 -9.77 3.49
C PHE A 32 -15.09 -10.57 2.29
N VAL A 33 -15.99 -11.41 1.77
CA VAL A 33 -15.70 -12.35 0.70
C VAL A 33 -16.72 -12.29 -0.42
N GLU A 34 -16.32 -12.72 -1.60
CA GLU A 34 -17.20 -12.96 -2.73
C GLU A 34 -17.13 -14.44 -3.13
N PRO A 35 -18.23 -15.21 -3.04
CA PRO A 35 -18.27 -16.57 -3.54
C PRO A 35 -18.02 -16.61 -5.05
N ARG A 36 -17.06 -17.43 -5.49
CA ARG A 36 -16.69 -17.57 -6.90
C ARG A 36 -16.65 -19.04 -7.30
N THR A 37 -17.04 -19.30 -8.54
CA THR A 37 -16.92 -20.62 -9.18
C THR A 37 -15.62 -20.78 -9.95
N GLN A 38 -14.96 -19.68 -10.34
CA GLN A 38 -13.68 -19.64 -11.05
C GLN A 38 -12.72 -18.61 -10.45
N PRO A 39 -11.39 -18.83 -10.49
CA PRO A 39 -10.44 -17.88 -9.90
C PRO A 39 -10.56 -16.53 -10.60
N PRO A 40 -10.33 -15.41 -9.89
CA PRO A 40 -10.48 -14.10 -10.50
C PRO A 40 -9.45 -13.91 -11.61
N GLU A 41 -9.93 -13.46 -12.77
CA GLU A 41 -9.05 -13.12 -13.88
C GLU A 41 -8.21 -11.90 -13.52
N ARG A 42 -6.93 -11.90 -13.94
CA ARG A 42 -6.04 -10.73 -13.79
C ARG A 42 -6.31 -9.69 -14.87
N SER A 43 -7.57 -9.30 -15.01
CA SER A 43 -8.03 -8.26 -15.94
C SER A 43 -8.14 -6.92 -15.25
N MET A 44 -8.01 -5.83 -16.02
CA MET A 44 -8.19 -4.47 -15.47
C MET A 44 -9.61 -4.28 -14.90
N HIS A 45 -10.62 -4.90 -15.51
CA HIS A 45 -12.00 -4.80 -15.06
C HIS A 45 -12.18 -5.41 -13.66
N GLU A 46 -11.70 -6.63 -13.44
CA GLU A 46 -11.75 -7.32 -12.15
C GLU A 46 -10.93 -6.58 -11.09
N LEU A 47 -9.71 -6.12 -11.41
CA LEU A 47 -8.88 -5.34 -10.49
C LEU A 47 -9.56 -4.04 -10.04
N LEU A 48 -10.17 -3.30 -10.96
CA LEU A 48 -10.91 -2.08 -10.64
C LEU A 48 -12.20 -2.37 -9.87
N GLY A 49 -12.90 -3.47 -10.19
CA GLY A 49 -14.06 -3.93 -9.44
C GLY A 49 -13.70 -4.24 -7.98
N PHE A 50 -12.63 -4.99 -7.78
CA PHE A 50 -12.08 -5.30 -6.47
C PHE A 50 -11.75 -4.04 -5.68
N GLY A 51 -10.99 -3.12 -6.29
CA GLY A 51 -10.60 -1.86 -5.65
C GLY A 51 -11.81 -1.01 -5.26
N ARG A 52 -12.86 -0.94 -6.09
CA ARG A 52 -14.09 -0.19 -5.77
C ARG A 52 -14.83 -0.74 -4.56
N ALA A 53 -15.07 -2.06 -4.51
CA ALA A 53 -15.80 -2.66 -3.39
C ALA A 53 -15.02 -2.52 -2.07
N LEU A 54 -13.69 -2.64 -2.14
CA LEU A 54 -12.83 -2.45 -0.98
C LEU A 54 -12.81 -0.99 -0.49
N HIS A 55 -12.71 -0.03 -1.41
CA HIS A 55 -12.86 1.39 -1.08
C HIS A 55 -14.20 1.70 -0.44
N GLN A 56 -15.27 1.07 -0.93
CA GLN A 56 -16.59 1.23 -0.36
C GLN A 56 -16.63 0.72 1.09
N LEU A 57 -16.12 -0.48 1.37
CA LEU A 57 -16.01 -1.00 2.74
C LEU A 57 -15.24 -0.04 3.66
N TRP A 58 -14.06 0.41 3.22
CA TRP A 58 -13.21 1.31 3.98
C TRP A 58 -13.88 2.66 4.30
N SER A 59 -14.83 3.11 3.47
CA SER A 59 -15.59 4.34 3.75
C SER A 59 -16.55 4.23 4.94
N TYR A 60 -16.85 3.01 5.41
CA TYR A 60 -17.73 2.77 6.55
C TYR A 60 -16.97 2.44 7.84
N PHE A 61 -15.88 1.67 7.74
CA PHE A 61 -15.11 1.24 8.91
C PHE A 61 -13.66 0.89 8.55
N PRO A 62 -12.76 0.83 9.56
CA PRO A 62 -11.39 0.35 9.36
C PRO A 62 -11.37 -1.07 8.79
N VAL A 63 -10.52 -1.27 7.79
CA VAL A 63 -10.32 -2.57 7.16
C VAL A 63 -8.83 -2.84 6.94
N LEU A 64 -8.46 -4.12 6.96
CA LEU A 64 -7.24 -4.64 6.36
C LEU A 64 -7.54 -5.08 4.93
N PRO A 65 -7.04 -4.38 3.90
CA PRO A 65 -7.20 -4.80 2.52
C PRO A 65 -6.46 -6.12 2.26
N MET A 66 -7.15 -7.06 1.61
CA MET A 66 -6.52 -8.28 1.12
C MET A 66 -5.94 -8.05 -0.27
N ARG A 67 -4.85 -8.75 -0.58
CA ARG A 67 -4.28 -8.71 -1.93
C ARG A 67 -5.28 -9.31 -2.92
N PHE A 68 -5.47 -8.64 -4.07
CA PHE A 68 -6.30 -9.18 -5.15
C PHE A 68 -5.85 -10.59 -5.55
N GLY A 69 -6.82 -11.50 -5.65
CA GLY A 69 -6.59 -12.90 -5.98
C GLY A 69 -6.33 -13.81 -4.77
N THR A 70 -6.36 -13.30 -3.54
CA THR A 70 -6.39 -14.16 -2.36
C THR A 70 -7.71 -14.93 -2.31
N VAL A 71 -7.62 -16.26 -2.42
CA VAL A 71 -8.79 -17.14 -2.44
C VAL A 71 -8.62 -18.26 -1.41
N VAL A 72 -9.75 -18.75 -0.89
CA VAL A 72 -9.86 -19.96 -0.07
C VAL A 72 -10.94 -20.86 -0.66
N SER A 73 -10.83 -22.16 -0.47
CA SER A 73 -11.68 -23.17 -1.11
C SER A 73 -13.11 -23.16 -0.57
N ASP A 74 -13.24 -23.01 0.76
CA ASP A 74 -14.50 -23.07 1.50
C ASP A 74 -14.41 -22.34 2.86
N SER A 75 -15.50 -22.39 3.63
CA SER A 75 -15.60 -21.75 4.95
C SER A 75 -14.67 -22.36 5.99
N ASP A 76 -14.37 -23.66 5.89
CA ASP A 76 -13.51 -24.34 6.87
C ASP A 76 -12.06 -23.88 6.70
N GLU A 77 -11.58 -23.77 5.45
CA GLU A 77 -10.28 -23.17 5.15
C GLU A 77 -10.22 -21.69 5.57
N LEU A 78 -11.32 -20.94 5.40
CA LEU A 78 -11.40 -19.56 5.86
C LEU A 78 -11.31 -19.45 7.39
N ASP A 79 -12.03 -20.30 8.12
CA ASP A 79 -11.99 -20.32 9.58
C ASP A 79 -10.61 -20.72 10.11
N GLN A 80 -9.93 -21.65 9.43
CA GLN A 80 -8.56 -21.99 9.76
C GLN A 80 -7.62 -20.81 9.53
N LEU A 81 -7.72 -20.12 8.38
CA LEU A 81 -6.93 -18.93 8.09
C LEU A 81 -7.15 -17.82 9.13
N VAL A 82 -8.40 -17.57 9.51
CA VAL A 82 -8.74 -16.60 10.56
C VAL A 82 -8.13 -17.03 11.90
N ALA A 83 -8.22 -18.30 12.28
CA ALA A 83 -7.65 -18.80 13.53
C ALA A 83 -6.11 -18.68 13.56
N GLU A 84 -5.43 -18.89 12.44
CA GLU A 84 -3.98 -18.76 12.31
C GLU A 84 -3.52 -17.30 12.39
N ARG A 85 -4.32 -16.36 11.90
CA ARG A 85 -3.98 -14.93 11.78
C ARG A 85 -4.70 -14.03 12.77
N GLU A 86 -5.51 -14.57 13.68
CA GLU A 86 -6.40 -13.83 14.58
C GLU A 86 -5.69 -12.68 15.31
N SER A 87 -4.59 -12.99 16.00
CA SER A 87 -3.82 -12.00 16.76
C SER A 87 -3.20 -10.94 15.85
N GLU A 88 -2.56 -11.37 14.76
CA GLU A 88 -1.90 -10.49 13.80
C GLU A 88 -2.88 -9.51 13.16
N TRP A 89 -4.01 -10.02 12.66
CA TRP A 89 -5.03 -9.19 12.03
C TRP A 89 -5.69 -8.25 13.03
N THR A 90 -5.95 -8.69 14.26
CA THR A 90 -6.52 -7.84 15.31
C THR A 90 -5.59 -6.67 15.63
N ASP A 91 -4.32 -6.95 15.90
CA ASP A 91 -3.30 -5.94 16.20
C ASP A 91 -3.13 -4.98 15.01
N ARG A 92 -3.13 -5.52 13.79
CA ARG A 92 -2.94 -4.70 12.60
C ARG A 92 -4.13 -3.80 12.30
N ILE A 93 -5.37 -4.28 12.48
CA ILE A 93 -6.60 -3.47 12.36
C ILE A 93 -6.53 -2.30 13.34
N ALA A 94 -6.20 -2.59 14.60
CA ALA A 94 -6.11 -1.56 15.63
C ALA A 94 -5.10 -0.48 15.23
N ALA A 95 -3.96 -0.88 14.68
CA ALA A 95 -2.90 0.06 14.33
C ALA A 95 -3.11 0.81 12.99
N VAL A 96 -4.03 0.37 12.12
CA VAL A 96 -4.42 1.14 10.90
C VAL A 96 -5.76 1.88 11.06
N THR A 97 -6.43 1.73 12.20
CA THR A 97 -7.69 2.42 12.49
C THR A 97 -7.47 3.93 12.59
N GLY A 98 -8.26 4.71 11.86
CA GLY A 98 -8.11 6.16 11.77
C GLY A 98 -6.87 6.61 10.98
N CYS A 99 -6.34 5.72 10.15
CA CYS A 99 -5.21 6.00 9.28
C CYS A 99 -5.56 5.80 7.79
N SER A 100 -4.89 6.57 6.96
CA SER A 100 -4.94 6.54 5.51
C SER A 100 -3.55 6.33 4.92
N GLU A 101 -3.45 5.57 3.83
CA GLU A 101 -2.21 5.43 3.07
C GLU A 101 -2.07 6.55 2.05
N CYS A 102 -0.89 7.18 2.02
CA CYS A 102 -0.46 8.05 0.94
C CYS A 102 0.78 7.46 0.26
N ILE A 103 0.84 7.55 -1.07
CA ILE A 103 1.99 7.09 -1.85
C ILE A 103 2.75 8.30 -2.36
N VAL A 104 4.01 8.42 -1.93
CA VAL A 104 4.95 9.42 -2.45
C VAL A 104 5.74 8.81 -3.60
N HIS A 105 5.70 9.48 -4.75
CA HIS A 105 6.42 9.13 -5.95
C HIS A 105 7.63 10.05 -6.09
N LEU A 106 8.81 9.45 -6.11
CA LEU A 106 10.10 10.12 -6.26
C LEU A 106 10.67 9.77 -7.63
N PRO A 107 10.82 10.72 -8.56
CA PRO A 107 11.46 10.45 -9.84
C PRO A 107 12.95 10.17 -9.59
N LEU A 108 13.47 9.13 -10.25
CA LEU A 108 14.91 8.93 -10.34
C LEU A 108 15.43 9.70 -11.56
N PRO A 109 16.65 10.27 -11.49
CA PRO A 109 17.23 10.98 -12.61
C PRO A 109 17.21 10.11 -13.87
N GLU A 110 16.82 10.75 -14.98
CA GLU A 110 16.70 10.10 -16.27
C GLU A 110 18.06 9.46 -16.63
N ARG A 111 18.01 8.22 -17.14
CA ARG A 111 19.16 7.63 -17.81
C ARG A 111 19.33 8.37 -19.13
N VAL A 112 19.89 9.57 -19.12
CA VAL A 112 20.35 10.20 -20.36
C VAL A 112 21.54 9.35 -20.80
N PRO A 113 21.46 8.61 -21.92
CA PRO A 113 22.69 8.19 -22.58
C PRO A 113 23.22 9.47 -23.21
N GLU A 114 23.79 10.36 -22.41
CA GLU A 114 24.75 11.29 -22.98
C GLU A 114 25.80 10.37 -23.58
N ARG A 115 25.87 10.32 -24.91
CA ARG A 115 27.11 9.94 -25.58
C ARG A 115 28.13 11.01 -25.22
N VAL A 116 28.57 11.04 -23.97
CA VAL A 116 29.72 11.80 -23.56
C VAL A 116 30.85 11.12 -24.31
N LYS A 117 31.51 11.87 -25.19
CA LYS A 117 32.68 11.41 -25.93
C LYS A 117 33.86 11.02 -25.00
N ASP A 118 33.68 11.15 -23.69
CA ASP A 118 34.63 10.84 -22.61
C ASP A 118 34.23 9.64 -21.71
N GLU A 119 33.17 8.87 -21.99
CA GLU A 119 32.96 7.58 -21.29
C GLU A 119 33.98 6.53 -21.79
N GLN A 120 35.26 6.71 -21.44
CA GLN A 120 36.37 5.84 -21.88
C GLN A 120 36.54 4.57 -21.01
N THR A 121 35.87 4.44 -19.86
CA THR A 121 35.97 3.23 -19.03
C THR A 121 34.68 2.86 -18.27
N GLY A 122 34.44 1.56 -18.08
CA GLY A 122 33.33 1.07 -17.25
C GLY A 122 33.41 1.49 -15.77
N SER A 123 34.56 1.99 -15.32
CA SER A 123 34.75 2.47 -13.95
C SER A 123 34.03 3.80 -13.68
N ASP A 124 33.98 4.69 -14.68
CA ASP A 124 33.32 5.98 -14.55
C ASP A 124 31.80 5.84 -14.52
N TYR A 125 31.28 4.89 -15.32
CA TYR A 125 29.89 4.47 -15.25
C TYR A 125 29.51 3.95 -13.86
N LEU A 126 30.32 3.06 -13.25
CA LEU A 126 30.03 2.53 -11.92
C LEU A 126 30.09 3.60 -10.83
N ARG A 127 31.03 4.55 -10.89
CA ARG A 127 31.10 5.68 -9.95
C ARG A 127 29.88 6.59 -10.05
N ARG A 128 29.46 6.92 -11.28
CA ARG A 128 28.24 7.71 -11.52
C ARG A 128 27.02 7.01 -10.94
N ARG A 129 26.84 5.72 -11.23
CA ARG A 129 25.75 4.90 -10.70
C ARG A 129 25.74 4.83 -9.17
N ALA A 130 26.92 4.67 -8.55
CA ALA A 130 27.02 4.67 -7.09
C ALA A 130 26.63 6.02 -6.47
N LYS A 131 26.99 7.13 -7.13
CA LYS A 131 26.60 8.48 -6.71
C LYS A 131 25.08 8.71 -6.83
N GLU A 132 24.48 8.30 -7.95
CA GLU A 132 23.02 8.39 -8.18
C GLU A 132 22.24 7.60 -7.12
N LEU A 133 22.64 6.34 -6.84
CA LEU A 133 21.99 5.53 -5.81
C LEU A 133 22.11 6.17 -4.41
N LYS A 134 23.28 6.69 -4.07
CA LYS A 134 23.52 7.37 -2.78
C LYS A 134 22.70 8.64 -2.62
N GLN A 135 22.52 9.41 -3.69
CA GLN A 135 21.67 10.60 -3.69
C GLN A 135 20.20 10.23 -3.44
N HIS A 136 19.72 9.20 -4.11
CA HIS A 136 18.36 8.72 -3.93
C HIS A 136 18.10 8.19 -2.50
N ASP A 137 19.04 7.41 -1.95
CA ASP A 137 18.92 6.93 -0.57
C ASP A 137 18.92 8.11 0.43
N ALA A 138 19.68 9.18 0.14
CA ALA A 138 19.66 10.41 0.92
C ALA A 138 18.32 11.16 0.83
N GLU A 139 17.73 11.28 -0.37
CA GLU A 139 16.41 11.90 -0.55
C GLU A 139 15.31 11.11 0.17
N ALA A 140 15.33 9.78 0.07
CA ALA A 140 14.40 8.93 0.80
C ALA A 140 14.60 9.02 2.33
N ALA A 141 15.84 9.23 2.80
CA ALA A 141 16.11 9.46 4.22
C ALA A 141 15.64 10.85 4.68
N GLU A 142 15.87 11.88 3.87
CA GLU A 142 15.40 13.25 4.12
C GLU A 142 13.86 13.30 4.20
N LEU A 143 13.18 12.63 3.27
CA LEU A 143 11.73 12.53 3.27
C LEU A 143 11.20 11.77 4.50
N ARG A 144 11.87 10.69 4.93
CA ARG A 144 11.52 10.01 6.19
C ARG A 144 11.68 10.94 7.39
N ALA A 145 12.75 11.72 7.45
CA ALA A 145 12.98 12.67 8.53
C ALA A 145 11.93 13.79 8.52
N LEU A 146 11.54 14.28 7.34
CA LEU A 146 10.47 15.25 7.16
C LEU A 146 9.12 14.72 7.65
N LEU A 147 8.84 13.43 7.41
CA LEU A 147 7.57 12.79 7.74
C LEU A 147 7.49 12.22 9.15
N ALA A 148 8.61 12.10 9.85
CA ALA A 148 8.68 11.58 11.21
C ALA A 148 7.70 12.22 12.22
N PRO A 149 7.36 13.53 12.13
CA PRO A 149 6.33 14.12 12.99
C PRO A 149 4.90 13.63 12.73
N TYR A 150 4.62 13.08 11.54
CA TYR A 150 3.27 12.72 11.10
C TYR A 150 3.02 11.20 11.11
N THR A 151 4.07 10.39 11.07
CA THR A 151 3.94 8.93 10.99
C THR A 151 5.15 8.20 11.57
N SER A 152 4.90 6.99 12.08
CA SER A 152 5.91 6.01 12.47
C SER A 152 6.13 4.89 11.44
N GLU A 153 5.28 4.78 10.41
CA GLU A 153 5.28 3.64 9.47
C GLU A 153 5.40 4.12 8.01
N ILE A 154 6.57 3.82 7.41
CA ILE A 154 6.89 4.13 6.02
C ILE A 154 7.52 2.91 5.37
N THR A 155 6.89 2.39 4.32
CA THR A 155 7.35 1.21 3.58
C THR A 155 7.77 1.58 2.17
N LYS A 156 8.86 1.00 1.67
CA LYS A 156 9.28 1.18 0.27
C LYS A 156 8.44 0.26 -0.62
N LEU A 157 7.82 0.82 -1.66
CA LEU A 157 7.09 0.04 -2.63
C LEU A 157 7.99 -0.34 -3.81
N THR A 158 7.63 -1.46 -4.43
CA THR A 158 8.21 -1.87 -5.71
C THR A 158 7.98 -0.79 -6.76
N ALA A 159 9.07 -0.45 -7.44
CA ALA A 159 9.06 0.49 -8.55
C ALA A 159 8.24 -0.07 -9.72
N ILE A 160 7.24 0.70 -10.20
CA ILE A 160 6.48 0.35 -11.41
C ILE A 160 7.29 0.73 -12.65
N ARG A 161 8.07 1.81 -12.55
CA ARG A 161 8.95 2.30 -13.60
C ARG A 161 10.41 2.23 -13.13
N PRO A 162 11.37 1.90 -14.01
CA PRO A 162 12.79 1.85 -13.62
C PRO A 162 13.35 3.17 -13.07
N GLN A 163 12.66 4.29 -13.33
CA GLN A 163 13.09 5.65 -13.00
C GLN A 163 12.21 6.27 -11.90
N GLU A 164 11.70 5.45 -10.99
CA GLU A 164 10.77 5.89 -9.96
C GLU A 164 11.02 5.09 -8.69
N ALA A 165 11.14 5.78 -7.57
CA ALA A 165 10.99 5.18 -6.27
C ALA A 165 9.66 5.59 -5.66
N ARG A 166 9.08 4.69 -4.86
CA ARG A 166 7.77 4.87 -4.29
C ARG A 166 7.84 4.54 -2.80
N LEU A 167 7.31 5.42 -1.98
CA LEU A 167 7.14 5.21 -0.55
C LEU A 167 5.65 5.18 -0.24
N SER A 168 5.22 4.16 0.48
CA SER A 168 3.93 4.13 1.13
C SER A 168 4.08 4.69 2.54
N VAL A 169 3.15 5.56 2.94
CA VAL A 169 3.18 6.30 4.21
C VAL A 169 1.83 6.12 4.88
N LEU A 170 1.80 5.53 6.07
CA LEU A 170 0.57 5.39 6.87
C LEU A 170 0.39 6.65 7.71
N LEU A 171 -0.64 7.43 7.45
CA LEU A 171 -0.86 8.71 8.13
C LEU A 171 -2.14 8.63 8.94
N PRO A 172 -2.16 9.05 10.23
CA PRO A 172 -3.40 9.39 10.90
C PRO A 172 -4.20 10.37 10.06
N ASP A 173 -5.52 10.19 9.97
CA ASP A 173 -6.38 10.96 9.07
C ASP A 173 -6.26 12.48 9.32
N GLU A 174 -6.07 12.88 10.57
CA GLU A 174 -5.85 14.28 10.98
C GLU A 174 -4.53 14.89 10.49
N HIS A 175 -3.56 14.06 10.10
CA HIS A 175 -2.23 14.50 9.63
C HIS A 175 -2.08 14.44 8.11
N VAL A 176 -3.04 13.85 7.38
CA VAL A 176 -2.95 13.65 5.92
C VAL A 176 -2.67 14.97 5.19
N GLU A 177 -3.46 16.01 5.42
CA GLU A 177 -3.31 17.27 4.69
C GLU A 177 -2.01 18.01 5.06
N ALA A 178 -1.61 17.97 6.33
CA ALA A 178 -0.36 18.60 6.79
C ALA A 178 0.87 17.89 6.18
N ALA A 179 0.90 16.57 6.19
CA ALA A 179 1.97 15.78 5.59
C ALA A 179 2.04 15.99 4.07
N ARG A 180 0.90 16.00 3.38
CA ARG A 180 0.83 16.29 1.93
C ARG A 180 1.36 17.68 1.60
N ALA A 181 1.07 18.68 2.45
CA ALA A 181 1.62 20.02 2.30
C ALA A 181 3.14 20.02 2.47
N ALA A 182 3.66 19.40 3.53
CA ALA A 182 5.10 19.29 3.77
C ALA A 182 5.84 18.60 2.60
N ILE A 183 5.27 17.52 2.04
CA ILE A 183 5.84 16.83 0.87
C ILE A 183 5.86 17.74 -0.36
N ARG A 184 4.78 18.49 -0.59
CA ARG A 184 4.69 19.41 -1.73
C ARG A 184 5.72 20.53 -1.61
N ASP A 185 5.84 21.15 -0.44
CA ASP A 185 6.80 22.23 -0.18
C ASP A 185 8.25 21.71 -0.33
N TRP A 186 8.52 20.51 0.18
CA TRP A 186 9.79 19.81 -0.04
C TRP A 186 10.05 19.49 -1.52
N GLY A 187 8.97 19.22 -2.27
CA GLY A 187 8.99 18.95 -3.71
C GLY A 187 9.19 20.18 -4.60
N GLU A 188 9.07 21.41 -4.10
CA GLU A 188 9.20 22.63 -4.93
C GLU A 188 10.58 22.74 -5.59
N SER A 189 11.63 22.28 -4.90
CA SER A 189 12.99 22.23 -5.45
C SER A 189 13.32 20.90 -6.16
N ARG A 190 12.36 19.99 -6.30
CA ARG A 190 12.53 18.61 -6.77
C ARG A 190 11.48 18.26 -7.84
N PRO A 191 11.77 18.52 -9.13
CA PRO A 191 10.82 18.27 -10.20
C PRO A 191 10.32 16.83 -10.23
N GLY A 192 9.00 16.65 -10.31
CA GLY A 192 8.35 15.34 -10.51
C GLY A 192 8.00 14.58 -9.23
N VAL A 193 8.33 15.11 -8.04
CA VAL A 193 7.81 14.57 -6.78
C VAL A 193 6.29 14.74 -6.75
N THR A 194 5.55 13.66 -6.52
CA THR A 194 4.08 13.70 -6.41
C THR A 194 3.60 12.83 -5.25
N VAL A 195 2.40 13.13 -4.73
CA VAL A 195 1.74 12.33 -3.70
C VAL A 195 0.34 11.95 -4.18
N THR A 196 -0.02 10.67 -4.03
CA THR A 196 -1.37 10.15 -4.33
C THR A 196 -2.01 9.57 -3.08
N GLY A 197 -3.34 9.53 -3.05
CA GLY A 197 -4.14 9.16 -1.88
C GLY A 197 -5.06 10.29 -1.41
N PRO A 198 -5.76 10.10 -0.28
CA PRO A 198 -5.66 8.96 0.63
C PRO A 198 -6.28 7.67 0.06
N TRP A 199 -5.67 6.53 0.40
CA TRP A 199 -6.11 5.18 0.03
C TRP A 199 -6.32 4.32 1.28
N PRO A 200 -7.10 3.21 1.20
CA PRO A 200 -7.05 2.15 2.19
C PRO A 200 -5.60 1.68 2.41
N PRO A 201 -5.26 1.16 3.60
CA PRO A 201 -3.88 0.87 4.01
C PRO A 201 -3.28 -0.41 3.39
N PHE A 202 -3.39 -0.58 2.06
CA PHE A 202 -2.95 -1.76 1.32
C PHE A 202 -1.53 -2.23 1.66
N SER A 203 -0.60 -1.30 1.84
CA SER A 203 0.82 -1.60 2.06
C SER A 203 1.17 -1.88 3.53
N PHE A 204 0.21 -1.74 4.44
CA PHE A 204 0.39 -1.88 5.88
C PHE A 204 -0.44 -3.03 6.48
N CYS A 205 -1.04 -3.85 5.62
CA CYS A 205 -1.97 -4.91 6.03
C CYS A 205 -1.42 -6.33 5.87
N GLN A 206 -0.21 -6.48 5.35
CA GLN A 206 0.49 -7.75 5.27
C GLN A 206 1.91 -7.58 5.79
N GLU A 207 2.34 -8.45 6.70
CA GLU A 207 3.77 -8.70 6.83
C GLU A 207 4.22 -9.41 5.55
N GLU A 208 5.19 -8.84 4.84
CA GLU A 208 5.91 -9.59 3.81
C GLU A 208 6.42 -10.87 4.48
N SER A 209 5.90 -12.03 4.09
CA SER A 209 6.60 -13.27 4.44
C SER A 209 8.04 -13.16 3.92
N PRO A 210 9.04 -13.42 4.78
CA PRO A 210 10.45 -13.15 4.49
C PRO A 210 10.98 -13.90 3.25
#